data_AF-A0A0M2KGN3-F1
#
_entry.id   AF-A0A0M2KGN3-F1
#
_cell.length_a   1.000
_cell.length_b   1.000
_cell.length_c   1.000
_cell.angle_alpha   90.00
_cell.angle_beta   90.00
_cell.angle_gamma   90.00
#
_symmetry.space_group_name_H-M   'P 1'
#
loop_
_entity.id
_entity.type
_entity.pdbx_description
1 polymer ?
#
loop_
_entity_poly.entity_id
_entity_poly.type
_entity_poly.pdbx_seq_one_letter_code
_entity_poly.pdbx_strand_id
1 'polypeptide(L)'
;MKNNDDDKLCDILIGEAVMELLARDEAISWGSLLGKLRAALDVGDVEVRIVEMAIKEVKAGMASRGTSGSISLDNSGTILRLSGATGSPTRH
;
A
#
# COMPACT_ATOMS: atom_id res chain seq x y z
N MET A 1 13.83 20.11 11.70
CA MET A 1 13.65 18.78 12.33
C MET A 1 12.53 18.88 13.34
N LYS A 2 11.30 18.51 12.97
CA LYS A 2 10.16 18.57 13.90
C LYS A 2 9.04 17.55 13.58
N ASN A 3 9.36 16.51 12.82
CA ASN A 3 8.38 15.62 12.18
C ASN A 3 8.75 14.12 12.25
N ASN A 4 9.90 13.76 12.83
CA ASN A 4 10.34 12.37 12.90
C ASN A 4 9.42 11.47 13.74
N ASP A 5 8.72 12.05 14.72
CA ASP A 5 7.81 11.29 15.56
C ASP A 5 6.46 11.08 14.87
N ASP A 6 5.96 12.07 14.14
CA ASP A 6 4.76 11.93 13.31
C ASP A 6 4.97 10.90 12.18
N ASP A 7 6.16 10.90 11.55
CA ASP A 7 6.51 9.94 10.51
C ASP A 7 6.53 8.50 11.08
N LYS A 8 7.10 8.30 12.28
CA LYS A 8 7.06 6.99 12.96
C LYS A 8 5.66 6.59 13.37
N LEU A 9 4.85 7.51 13.91
CA LEU A 9 3.47 7.24 14.29
C LEU A 9 2.63 6.88 13.07
N CYS A 10 2.90 7.51 11.92
CA CYS A 10 2.31 7.16 10.64
C CYS A 10 2.68 5.73 10.23
N ASP A 11 3.97 5.35 10.29
CA ASP A 11 4.43 3.99 9.97
C ASP A 11 3.82 2.93 10.91
N ILE A 12 3.77 3.23 12.22
CA ILE A 12 3.14 2.37 13.23
C ILE A 12 1.67 2.18 12.92
N LEU A 13 0.93 3.26 12.66
CA LEU A 13 -0.50 3.20 12.36
C LEU A 13 -0.79 2.36 11.11
N ILE A 14 0.02 2.49 10.06
CA ILE A 14 -0.11 1.65 8.85
C ILE A 14 0.14 0.18 9.21
N GLY A 15 1.19 -0.10 9.98
CA GLY A 15 1.52 -1.45 10.44
C GLY A 15 0.40 -2.08 11.28
N GLU A 16 -0.17 -1.34 12.23
CA GLU A 16 -1.29 -1.77 13.06
C GLU A 16 -2.53 -2.07 12.23
N ALA A 17 -2.89 -1.18 11.29
CA ALA A 17 -4.03 -1.40 10.40
C ALA A 17 -3.85 -2.67 9.54
N VAL A 18 -2.62 -2.97 9.08
CA VAL A 18 -2.31 -4.22 8.36
C VAL A 18 -2.40 -5.43 9.29
N MET A 19 -1.87 -5.33 10.52
CA MET A 19 -1.95 -6.40 11.52
C MET A 19 -3.40 -6.71 11.91
N GLU A 20 -4.27 -5.70 12.00
CA GLU A 20 -5.69 -5.94 12.24
C GLU A 20 -6.38 -6.70 11.10
N LEU A 21 -6.05 -6.38 9.84
CA LEU A 21 -6.58 -7.10 8.69
C LEU A 21 -6.13 -8.56 8.74
N LEU A 22 -4.86 -8.82 9.04
CA LEU A 22 -4.32 -10.17 9.24
C LEU A 22 -5.01 -10.91 10.38
N ALA A 23 -5.19 -10.25 11.53
CA ALA A 23 -5.80 -10.86 12.72
C ALA A 23 -7.27 -11.26 12.49
N ARG A 24 -7.95 -10.62 11.55
CA ARG A 24 -9.34 -10.89 11.19
C ARG A 24 -9.50 -11.79 9.96
N ASP A 25 -8.39 -12.32 9.43
CA ASP A 25 -8.37 -13.08 8.16
C ASP A 25 -9.04 -12.31 7.00
N GLU A 26 -8.94 -10.97 7.04
CA GLU A 26 -9.46 -10.09 6.00
C GLU A 26 -8.45 -9.95 4.85
N ALA A 27 -8.95 -9.80 3.63
CA ALA A 27 -8.09 -9.60 2.47
C ALA A 27 -7.22 -8.33 2.61
N ILE A 28 -5.90 -8.50 2.54
CA ILE A 28 -4.94 -7.38 2.54
C ILE A 28 -4.93 -6.76 1.14
N SER A 29 -5.72 -5.71 0.99
CA SER A 29 -5.75 -4.90 -0.22
C SER A 29 -5.60 -3.42 0.14
N TRP A 30 -5.21 -2.61 -0.84
CA TRP A 30 -5.19 -1.16 -0.68
C TRP A 30 -6.54 -0.59 -0.25
N GLY A 31 -7.63 -1.15 -0.76
CA GLY A 31 -8.99 -0.75 -0.39
C GLY A 31 -9.30 -1.07 1.07
N SER A 32 -8.96 -2.28 1.52
CA SER A 32 -9.14 -2.71 2.91
C SER A 32 -8.32 -1.86 3.88
N LEU A 33 -7.06 -1.58 3.54
CA LEU A 33 -6.17 -0.74 4.34
C LEU A 33 -6.68 0.71 4.43
N LEU A 34 -7.10 1.30 3.31
CA LEU A 34 -7.71 2.63 3.31
C LEU A 34 -9.02 2.67 4.10
N GLY A 35 -9.82 1.61 4.06
CA GLY A 35 -11.04 1.48 4.86
C GLY A 35 -10.74 1.53 6.35
N LYS A 36 -9.74 0.76 6.81
CA LYS A 36 -9.29 0.75 8.20
C LYS A 36 -8.77 2.11 8.67
N LEU A 37 -7.89 2.74 7.88
CA LEU A 37 -7.35 4.05 8.22
C LEU A 37 -8.45 5.13 8.28
N ARG A 38 -9.47 5.06 7.41
CA ARG A 38 -10.62 5.98 7.49
C ARG A 38 -11.45 5.74 8.74
N ALA A 39 -11.70 4.49 9.12
CA ALA A 39 -12.41 4.18 10.35
C ALA A 39 -11.67 4.72 11.59
N ALA A 40 -10.34 4.77 11.58
CA ALA A 40 -9.56 5.36 12.67
C ALA A 40 -9.83 6.87 12.87
N LEU A 41 -10.23 7.61 11.82
CA LEU A 41 -10.68 9.00 11.95
C LEU A 41 -11.97 9.11 12.77
N ASP A 42 -12.87 8.13 12.63
CA ASP A 42 -14.18 8.14 13.29
C ASP A 42 -14.09 7.74 14.77
N VAL A 43 -13.10 6.92 15.14
CA VAL A 43 -12.88 6.46 16.52
C VAL A 43 -12.25 7.55 17.39
N GLY A 44 -11.38 8.39 16.81
CA GLY A 44 -10.76 9.53 17.50
C GLY A 44 -9.63 9.18 18.48
N ASP A 45 -9.20 7.92 18.54
CA ASP A 45 -8.10 7.46 19.40
C ASP A 45 -6.72 7.90 18.91
N VAL A 46 -6.61 8.26 17.62
CA VAL A 46 -5.37 8.66 16.96
C VAL A 46 -5.49 10.11 16.48
N GLU A 47 -4.41 10.88 16.59
CA GLU A 47 -4.39 12.24 16.05
C GLU A 47 -4.74 12.25 14.56
N VAL A 48 -5.77 13.03 14.20
CA VAL A 48 -6.27 13.16 12.81
C VAL A 48 -5.15 13.39 11.80
N ARG A 49 -4.16 14.21 12.14
CA ARG A 49 -3.02 14.52 11.26
C ARG A 49 -2.19 13.28 10.91
N ILE A 50 -1.98 12.37 11.87
CA ILE A 50 -1.25 11.12 11.67
C ILE A 50 -2.06 10.19 10.76
N VAL A 51 -3.37 10.11 10.97
CA VAL A 51 -4.25 9.29 10.14
C VAL A 51 -4.31 9.82 8.70
N GLU A 52 -4.39 11.13 8.51
CA GLU A 52 -4.34 11.76 7.19
C GLU A 52 -3.00 11.52 6.49
N MET A 53 -1.87 11.59 7.23
CA MET A 53 -0.54 11.24 6.72
C MET A 53 -0.49 9.78 6.24
N ALA A 54 -0.97 8.84 7.05
CA ALA A 54 -1.00 7.43 6.69
C ALA A 54 -1.85 7.17 5.43
N ILE A 55 -3.02 7.81 5.33
CA ILE A 55 -3.87 7.72 4.13
C ILE A 55 -3.14 8.26 2.89
N LYS A 56 -2.41 9.37 3.04
CA LYS A 56 -1.65 9.98 1.94
C LYS A 56 -0.51 9.07 1.48
N GLU A 57 0.22 8.48 2.41
CA GLU A 57 1.32 7.55 2.12
C GLU A 57 0.81 6.31 1.38
N VAL A 58 -0.26 5.70 1.88
CA VAL A 58 -0.91 4.56 1.24
C VAL A 58 -1.37 4.90 -0.20
N LYS A 59 -1.98 6.07 -0.41
CA LYS A 59 -2.37 6.54 -1.75
C LYS A 59 -1.17 6.79 -2.66
N ALA A 60 -0.07 7.32 -2.12
CA ALA A 60 1.16 7.51 -2.88
C ALA A 60 1.76 6.17 -3.32
N GLY A 61 1.80 5.18 -2.44
CA GLY A 61 2.19 3.81 -2.75
C GLY A 61 1.32 3.16 -3.83
N MET A 62 -0.01 3.36 -3.75
CA MET A 62 -0.94 2.91 -4.79
C MET A 62 -0.63 3.53 -6.16
N ALA A 63 -0.44 4.85 -6.20
CA ALA A 63 -0.15 5.57 -7.44
C ALA A 63 1.19 5.14 -8.04
N SER A 64 2.21 4.91 -7.21
CA SER A 64 3.52 4.41 -7.64
C SER A 64 3.43 3.04 -8.33
N ARG A 65 2.58 2.15 -7.82
CA ARG A 65 2.31 0.83 -8.44
C ARG A 65 1.45 0.89 -9.70
N GLY A 66 0.64 1.93 -9.88
CA GLY A 66 -0.03 2.19 -11.16
C GLY A 66 0.95 2.36 -12.33
N THR A 67 2.22 2.67 -12.02
CA THR A 67 3.32 2.82 -12.99
C THR A 67 4.24 1.59 -13.05
N SER A 68 4.28 0.77 -11.99
CA SER A 68 5.10 -0.44 -11.90
C SER A 68 4.25 -1.67 -11.62
N GLY A 69 4.00 -2.41 -12.71
CA GLY A 69 3.74 -3.85 -12.77
C GLY A 69 2.92 -4.48 -11.64
N SER A 70 1.69 -4.87 -11.95
CA SER A 70 0.90 -5.79 -11.14
C SER A 70 1.70 -7.04 -10.78
N ILE A 71 2.13 -7.19 -9.53
CA ILE A 71 2.58 -8.47 -9.00
C ILE A 71 1.33 -9.29 -8.68
N SER A 72 0.89 -10.09 -9.66
CA SER A 72 -0.05 -11.17 -9.41
C SER A 72 0.74 -12.30 -8.76
N LEU A 73 0.56 -12.52 -7.46
CA LEU A 73 0.93 -13.79 -6.85
C LEU A 73 -0.17 -14.79 -7.22
N ASP A 74 -0.12 -15.33 -8.44
CA ASP A 74 -0.78 -16.62 -8.66
C ASP A 74 0.08 -17.69 -7.98
N ASN A 75 -0.49 -18.29 -6.94
CA ASN A 75 0.11 -19.42 -6.24
C ASN A 75 -0.02 -20.68 -7.11
N SER A 76 0.70 -20.74 -8.24
CA SER A 76 0.79 -21.93 -9.09
C SER A 76 2.06 -21.92 -9.96
N GLY A 77 3.22 -21.97 -9.30
CA GLY A 77 4.41 -22.70 -9.77
C GLY A 77 4.87 -22.54 -11.22
N THR A 78 4.76 -21.37 -11.84
CA THR A 78 5.09 -21.21 -13.27
C THR A 78 6.06 -20.06 -13.54
N ILE A 79 6.99 -20.35 -14.44
CA ILE A 79 8.20 -19.61 -14.84
C ILE A 79 8.00 -18.09 -14.96
N LEU A 80 8.88 -17.34 -14.28
CA LEU A 80 9.14 -15.92 -14.45
C LEU A 80 9.40 -15.57 -15.93
N ARG A 81 8.37 -15.18 -16.68
CA ARG A 81 8.57 -14.50 -17.97
C ARG A 81 8.66 -13.00 -17.72
N LEU A 82 9.90 -12.51 -17.66
CA LEU A 82 10.20 -11.09 -17.82
C LEU A 82 9.77 -10.69 -19.24
N SER A 83 8.60 -10.06 -19.36
CA SER A 83 8.23 -9.32 -20.56
C SER A 83 9.06 -8.03 -20.59
N GLY A 84 10.35 -8.17 -20.91
CA GLY A 84 11.15 -7.05 -21.36
C GLY A 84 10.60 -6.58 -22.69
N ALA A 85 10.24 -5.30 -22.79
CA ALA A 85 9.97 -4.64 -24.06
C ALA A 85 11.29 -4.63 -24.87
N THR A 86 11.56 -5.71 -25.60
CA THR A 86 12.65 -5.77 -26.56
C THR A 86 12.26 -4.92 -27.75
N GLY A 87 13.08 -3.91 -28.02
CA GLY A 87 12.89 -2.96 -29.11
C GLY A 87 12.57 -3.63 -30.45
N SER A 88 11.68 -2.99 -31.19
CA SER A 88 11.36 -3.38 -32.55
C SER A 88 12.55 -3.11 -33.47
N PRO A 89 13.06 -4.12 -34.20
CA PRO A 89 13.98 -3.93 -35.30
C PRO A 89 13.24 -3.65 -36.62
N THR A 90 13.89 -2.86 -37.47
CA THR A 90 13.54 -2.33 -38.80
C THR A 90 13.05 -3.34 -39.85
N ARG A 91 12.10 -2.93 -40.71
CA ARG A 91 12.01 -3.12 -42.21
C ARG A 91 10.56 -2.85 -42.68
N HIS A 92 10.28 -2.24 -43.83
CA HIS A 92 10.89 -2.34 -45.15
C HIS A 92 10.70 -1.06 -45.97
#